data_AF-A0A7X6PE41-F1
#
_entry.id   AF-A0A7X6PE41-F1
#
_cell.length_a   1.000
_cell.length_b   1.000
_cell.length_c   1.000
_cell.angle_alpha   90.00
_cell.angle_beta   90.00
_cell.angle_gamma   90.00
#
_symmetry.space_group_name_H-M   'P 1'
#
loop_
_entity.id
_entity.type
_entity.pdbx_description
1 polymer ?
#
loop_
_entity_poly.entity_id
_entity_poly.type
_entity_poly.pdbx_seq_one_letter_code
_entity_poly.pdbx_strand_id
1 'polypeptide(L)'
;IAAIFAIGWFLNSIIRKKASTGLILAVSAIFAGAVGNMIDSAFYGMIFSESYHQPALMFPPGGGYSSFLHGRVVDMFYFPVINTHWPDWSPFRPGESFIFFRPVFNIADSAITCGVFAILLFQKKMFRDFT
;
A
#
# COMPACT_ATOMS: atom_id res chain seq x y z
N ILE A 1 -0.55 4.97 12.84
CA ILE A 1 0.44 6.03 13.21
C ILE A 1 1.55 5.50 14.13
N ALA A 2 1.25 4.92 15.31
CA ALA A 2 2.29 4.39 16.21
C ALA A 2 3.26 3.38 15.54
N ALA A 3 2.75 2.52 14.65
CA ALA A 3 3.56 1.60 13.86
C ALA A 3 4.60 2.31 12.96
N ILE A 4 4.26 3.47 12.38
CA ILE A 4 5.18 4.25 11.52
C ILE A 4 6.34 4.78 12.36
N PHE A 5 6.06 5.30 13.55
CA PHE A 5 7.11 5.72 14.49
C PHE A 5 8.00 4.56 14.92
N ALA A 6 7.44 3.39 15.19
CA ALA A 6 8.21 2.19 15.52
C ALA A 6 9.13 1.75 14.37
N ILE A 7 8.62 1.74 13.13
CA ILE A 7 9.42 1.42 11.94
C ILE A 7 10.52 2.46 11.72
N GLY A 8 10.22 3.75 11.91
CA GLY A 8 11.22 4.82 11.80
C GLY A 8 12.32 4.71 12.86
N TRP A 9 11.96 4.37 14.10
CA TRP A 9 12.94 4.11 15.15
C TRP A 9 13.81 2.88 14.85
N PHE A 10 13.19 1.80 14.35
CA PHE A 10 13.90 0.61 13.91
C PHE A 10 14.86 0.91 12.76
N LEU A 11 14.43 1.68 11.76
CA LEU A 11 15.25 2.12 10.63
C LEU A 11 16.48 2.92 11.10
N ASN A 12 16.31 3.86 12.04
CA ASN A 12 17.42 4.61 12.64
C ASN A 12 18.38 3.67 13.40
N SER A 13 17.85 2.68 14.12
CA SER A 13 18.65 1.69 14.85
C SER A 13 19.52 0.84 13.91
N ILE A 14 18.95 0.32 12.81
CA ILE A 14 19.70 -0.50 11.84
C ILE A 14 20.74 0.31 11.06
N ILE A 15 20.48 1.59 10.77
CA ILE A 15 21.45 2.48 10.13
C ILE A 15 22.65 2.72 11.07
N ARG A 16 22.40 3.00 12.34
CA ARG A 16 23.46 3.21 13.35
C ARG A 16 24.31 1.96 13.58
N LYS A 17 23.69 0.78 13.51
CA LYS A 17 24.38 -0.51 13.60
C LYS A 17 25.15 -0.90 12.33
N LYS A 18 25.14 -0.06 11.28
CA LYS A 18 25.75 -0.34 9.97
C LYS A 18 25.31 -1.70 9.40
N ALA A 19 24.01 -1.98 9.53
CA ALA A 19 23.40 -3.17 8.95
C ALA A 19 23.61 -3.25 7.44
N SER A 20 23.42 -4.43 6.87
CA SER A 20 23.51 -4.63 5.42
C SER A 20 22.66 -3.61 4.65
N THR A 21 23.22 -3.05 3.58
CA THR A 21 22.55 -2.04 2.75
C THR A 21 21.19 -2.54 2.23
N GLY A 22 21.10 -3.84 1.93
CA GLY A 22 19.85 -4.46 1.51
C GLY A 22 18.74 -4.39 2.55
N LEU A 23 19.06 -4.62 3.84
CA LEU A 23 18.07 -4.51 4.92
C LEU A 23 17.61 -3.06 5.07
N ILE A 24 18.55 -2.10 5.02
CA ILE A 24 18.24 -0.67 5.11
C ILE A 24 17.30 -0.25 3.98
N LEU A 25 17.59 -0.65 2.74
CA LEU A 25 16.75 -0.34 1.58
C LEU A 25 15.36 -0.95 1.71
N ALA A 26 15.25 -2.21 2.13
CA ALA A 26 13.96 -2.89 2.26
C ALA A 26 13.08 -2.27 3.36
N VAL A 27 13.66 -1.97 4.53
CA VAL A 27 12.96 -1.28 5.62
C VAL A 27 12.61 0.16 5.23
N SER A 28 13.47 0.84 4.45
CA SER A 28 13.17 2.19 3.93
C SER A 28 11.99 2.17 2.95
N ALA A 29 11.89 1.16 2.09
CA ALA A 29 10.75 0.99 1.18
C ALA A 29 9.44 0.78 1.94
N ILE A 30 9.46 -0.06 2.98
CA ILE A 30 8.30 -0.28 3.86
C ILE A 30 7.91 1.02 4.58
N PHE A 31 8.89 1.74 5.13
CA PHE A 31 8.65 3.01 5.82
C PHE A 31 8.07 4.07 4.89
N ALA A 32 8.66 4.24 3.69
CA ALA A 32 8.19 5.19 2.70
C ALA A 32 6.75 4.89 2.24
N GLY A 33 6.41 3.63 2.00
CA GLY A 33 5.04 3.23 1.66
C GLY A 33 4.05 3.51 2.80
N ALA A 34 4.41 3.18 4.05
CA ALA A 34 3.57 3.42 5.21
C ALA A 34 3.33 4.92 5.47
N VAL A 35 4.36 5.75 5.28
CA VAL A 35 4.24 7.22 5.34
C VAL A 35 3.41 7.75 4.19
N GLY A 36 3.60 7.23 2.96
CA GLY A 36 2.80 7.59 1.79
C GLY A 36 1.31 7.37 2.01
N ASN A 37 0.90 6.17 2.45
CA ASN A 37 -0.49 5.87 2.77
C ASN A 37 -1.06 6.77 3.90
N MET A 38 -0.22 7.14 4.88
CA MET A 38 -0.62 8.07 5.94
C MET A 38 -0.84 9.48 5.39
N ILE A 39 0.05 9.98 4.52
CA ILE A 39 -0.09 11.30 3.87
C ILE A 39 -1.33 11.30 2.98
N ASP A 40 -1.55 10.24 2.19
CA ASP A 40 -2.72 10.11 1.32
C ASP A 40 -4.01 10.23 2.14
N SER A 41 -4.10 9.47 3.24
CA SER A 41 -5.25 9.51 4.15
C SER A 41 -5.40 10.84 4.90
N ALA A 42 -4.29 11.54 5.19
CA ALA A 42 -4.30 12.81 5.92
C ALA A 42 -4.71 14.00 5.06
N PHE A 43 -4.22 14.07 3.82
CA PHE A 43 -4.35 15.24 2.95
C PHE A 43 -5.44 15.08 1.90
N TYR A 44 -5.62 13.90 1.31
CA TYR A 44 -6.68 13.74 0.29
C TYR A 44 -8.07 13.85 0.89
N GLY A 45 -8.27 13.40 2.14
CA GLY A 45 -9.53 13.58 2.86
C GLY A 45 -9.92 15.06 3.07
N MET A 46 -8.94 15.96 3.19
CA MET A 46 -9.17 17.40 3.41
C MET A 46 -9.26 18.22 2.11
N ILE A 47 -8.60 17.77 1.03
CA ILE A 47 -8.46 18.53 -0.22
C ILE A 47 -9.54 18.14 -1.24
N PHE A 48 -9.98 16.89 -1.24
CA PHE A 48 -10.88 16.35 -2.26
C PHE A 48 -12.28 16.06 -1.70
N SER A 49 -13.28 16.25 -2.56
CA SER A 49 -14.67 15.86 -2.28
C SER A 49 -14.89 14.35 -2.44
N GLU A 50 -15.96 13.84 -1.84
CA GLU A 50 -16.39 12.44 -1.92
C GLU A 50 -16.67 12.09 -3.40
N SER A 51 -16.07 11.02 -3.92
CA SER A 51 -16.13 10.66 -5.36
C SER A 51 -16.73 9.26 -5.54
N TYR A 52 -18.02 9.10 -5.22
CA TYR A 52 -18.73 7.82 -5.43
C TYR A 52 -19.11 7.58 -6.89
N HIS A 53 -19.59 8.61 -7.60
CA HIS A 53 -20.09 8.50 -8.97
C HIS A 53 -19.67 9.64 -9.89
N GLN A 54 -18.91 10.61 -9.39
CA GLN A 54 -18.39 11.73 -10.17
C GLN A 54 -16.93 12.01 -9.78
N PRO A 55 -16.09 12.52 -10.69
CA PRO A 55 -14.70 12.85 -10.40
C PRO A 55 -14.59 13.79 -9.19
N ALA A 56 -13.65 13.51 -8.28
CA ALA A 56 -13.43 14.33 -7.11
C ALA A 56 -13.11 15.78 -7.51
N LEU A 57 -13.83 16.74 -6.92
CA LEU A 57 -13.53 18.16 -7.07
C LEU A 57 -12.42 18.53 -6.09
N MET A 58 -11.39 19.21 -6.60
CA MET A 58 -10.32 19.78 -5.79
C MET A 58 -10.85 21.09 -5.18
N PHE A 59 -10.78 21.23 -3.85
CA PHE A 59 -11.31 22.38 -3.08
C PHE A 59 -12.83 22.61 -3.25
N PRO A 60 -13.68 21.66 -2.83
CA PRO A 60 -15.12 21.91 -2.79
C PRO A 60 -15.45 23.12 -1.89
N PRO A 61 -16.41 23.97 -2.28
CA PRO A 61 -16.78 25.16 -1.50
C PRO A 61 -17.32 24.85 -0.09
N GLY A 62 -17.65 23.59 0.20
CA GLY A 62 -18.08 23.10 1.52
C GLY A 62 -16.98 22.42 2.37
N GLY A 63 -15.72 22.38 1.90
CA GLY A 63 -14.61 21.68 2.56
C GLY A 63 -14.47 20.20 2.12
N GLY A 64 -13.30 19.60 2.39
CA GLY A 64 -13.00 18.22 2.01
C GLY A 64 -13.94 17.19 2.64
N TYR A 65 -13.97 15.99 2.07
CA TYR A 65 -14.90 14.92 2.47
C TYR A 65 -14.68 14.41 3.91
N SER A 66 -13.47 14.54 4.46
CA SER A 66 -13.13 14.00 5.78
C SER A 66 -12.29 14.97 6.59
N SER A 67 -12.41 14.86 7.92
CA SER A 67 -11.51 15.52 8.86
C SER A 67 -10.08 14.94 8.77
N PHE A 68 -9.11 15.65 9.35
CA PHE A 68 -7.69 15.29 9.36
C PHE A 68 -7.50 13.83 9.82
N LEU A 69 -6.72 13.05 9.05
CA LEU A 69 -6.38 11.64 9.29
C LEU A 69 -7.52 10.61 9.22
N HIS A 70 -8.76 11.01 8.89
CA HIS A 70 -9.87 10.08 8.66
C HIS A 70 -10.16 9.82 7.17
N GLY A 71 -9.37 10.43 6.28
CA GLY A 71 -9.49 10.21 4.84
C GLY A 71 -9.15 8.77 4.47
N ARG A 72 -9.67 8.34 3.32
CA ARG A 72 -9.35 7.03 2.75
C ARG A 72 -8.04 7.09 1.97
N VAL A 73 -7.31 5.99 1.93
CA VAL A 73 -6.16 5.84 1.03
C VAL A 73 -6.68 5.85 -0.41
N VAL A 74 -5.99 6.58 -1.30
CA VAL A 74 -6.35 6.62 -2.71
C VAL A 74 -5.72 5.41 -3.40
N ASP A 75 -6.55 4.45 -3.80
CA ASP A 75 -6.08 3.31 -4.58
C ASP A 75 -6.06 3.70 -6.07
N MET A 76 -4.86 3.72 -6.68
CA MET A 76 -4.67 4.27 -8.03
C MET A 76 -4.76 3.22 -9.14
N PHE A 77 -4.36 1.98 -8.87
CA PHE A 77 -4.19 0.95 -9.88
C PHE A 77 -5.21 -0.17 -9.75
N TYR A 78 -6.05 -0.33 -10.77
CA TYR A 78 -6.98 -1.44 -10.90
C TYR A 78 -6.66 -2.25 -12.17
N PHE A 79 -6.21 -3.49 -11.99
CA PHE A 79 -5.84 -4.38 -13.10
C PHE A 79 -6.54 -5.74 -12.97
N PRO A 80 -7.74 -5.93 -13.55
CA PRO A 80 -8.36 -7.24 -13.61
C PRO A 80 -7.56 -8.14 -14.57
N VAL A 81 -6.73 -9.03 -14.01
CA VAL A 81 -5.79 -9.87 -14.79
C VAL A 81 -6.53 -10.91 -15.63
N ILE A 82 -7.64 -11.46 -15.13
CA ILE A 82 -8.52 -12.33 -15.92
C ILE A 82 -9.94 -11.85 -15.69
N ASN A 83 -10.61 -11.43 -16.75
CA ASN A 83 -12.04 -11.12 -16.73
C ASN A 83 -12.71 -12.09 -17.70
N THR A 84 -13.27 -13.18 -17.16
CA THR A 84 -13.94 -14.21 -17.96
C THR A 84 -15.20 -14.66 -17.25
N HIS A 85 -16.06 -15.38 -17.97
CA HIS A 85 -17.20 -16.04 -17.36
C HIS A 85 -16.83 -17.49 -17.05
N TRP A 86 -17.32 -17.98 -15.92
CA TRP A 86 -17.22 -19.41 -15.65
C TRP A 86 -17.93 -20.18 -16.78
N PRO A 87 -17.29 -21.23 -17.33
CA PRO A 87 -17.94 -22.03 -18.35
C PRO A 87 -19.26 -22.62 -17.83
N ASP A 88 -20.29 -22.66 -18.69
CA ASP A 88 -21.65 -23.10 -18.33
C ASP A 88 -21.71 -24.54 -17.80
N TRP A 89 -20.68 -25.34 -18.10
CA TRP A 89 -20.54 -26.72 -17.62
C TRP A 89 -19.88 -26.83 -16.23
N SER A 90 -19.42 -25.73 -15.64
CA SER A 90 -18.75 -25.74 -14.33
C SER A 90 -19.73 -26.09 -13.20
N PRO A 91 -19.43 -27.10 -12.37
CA PRO A 91 -20.33 -27.55 -11.30
C PRO A 91 -20.40 -26.61 -10.09
N PHE A 92 -19.48 -25.63 -9.99
CA PHE A 92 -19.42 -24.74 -8.83
C PHE A 92 -20.15 -23.42 -9.05
N ARG A 93 -19.99 -22.78 -10.22
CA ARG A 93 -20.52 -21.44 -10.52
C ARG A 93 -20.77 -21.23 -12.02
N PRO A 94 -21.67 -21.97 -12.66
CA PRO A 94 -21.89 -21.87 -14.11
C PRO A 94 -22.36 -20.46 -14.50
N GLY A 95 -21.70 -19.85 -15.50
CA GLY A 95 -22.08 -18.54 -16.06
C GLY A 95 -21.72 -17.31 -15.22
N GLU A 96 -21.22 -17.44 -13.98
CA GLU A 96 -20.86 -16.28 -13.15
C GLU A 96 -19.64 -15.51 -13.72
N SER A 97 -19.64 -14.19 -13.55
CA SER A 97 -18.50 -13.34 -13.88
C SER A 97 -17.33 -13.60 -12.93
N PHE A 98 -16.28 -14.19 -13.47
CA PHE A 98 -15.02 -14.44 -12.79
C PHE A 98 -14.03 -13.33 -13.13
N ILE A 99 -13.69 -12.56 -12.09
CA ILE A 99 -12.61 -11.55 -12.19
C ILE A 99 -11.49 -12.03 -11.27
N PHE A 100 -10.42 -12.55 -11.86
CA PHE A 100 -9.18 -12.84 -11.17
C PHE A 100 -8.38 -11.54 -11.02
N PHE A 101 -7.95 -11.26 -9.79
CA PHE A 101 -7.23 -10.04 -9.41
C PHE A 101 -8.11 -8.77 -9.40
N ARG A 102 -9.10 -8.78 -8.49
CA ARG A 102 -9.88 -7.59 -8.10
C ARG A 102 -9.15 -6.55 -7.21
N PRO A 103 -8.02 -6.84 -6.52
CA PRO A 103 -7.40 -5.84 -5.65
C PRO A 103 -7.01 -4.57 -6.42
N VAL A 104 -7.37 -3.43 -5.84
CA VAL A 104 -6.85 -2.12 -6.23
C VAL A 104 -5.64 -1.84 -5.34
N PHE A 105 -4.57 -1.26 -5.88
CA PHE A 105 -3.36 -0.99 -5.11
C PHE A 105 -2.77 0.39 -5.40
N ASN A 106 -2.06 0.95 -4.41
CA ASN A 106 -1.25 2.15 -4.56
C ASN A 106 0.25 1.77 -4.74
N ILE A 107 1.05 2.72 -5.22
CA ILE A 107 2.51 2.65 -5.21
C ILE A 107 3.02 2.35 -3.80
N ALA A 108 2.39 2.91 -2.78
CA ALA A 108 2.72 2.66 -1.37
C ALA A 108 2.60 1.18 -0.98
N ASP A 109 1.50 0.51 -1.31
CA ASP A 109 1.31 -0.92 -1.02
C ASP A 109 2.29 -1.80 -1.80
N SER A 110 2.63 -1.38 -3.02
CA SER A 110 3.64 -2.04 -3.84
C SER A 110 5.04 -1.92 -3.21
N ALA A 111 5.40 -0.74 -2.68
CA ALA A 111 6.66 -0.52 -1.98
C ALA A 111 6.76 -1.36 -0.70
N ILE A 112 5.67 -1.45 0.08
CA ILE A 112 5.60 -2.29 1.28
C ILE A 112 5.77 -3.77 0.88
N THR A 113 5.02 -4.23 -0.11
CA THR A 113 5.07 -5.62 -0.58
C THR A 113 6.46 -6.00 -1.07
N CYS A 114 7.08 -5.16 -1.92
CA CYS A 114 8.44 -5.37 -2.41
C CYS A 114 9.48 -5.37 -1.28
N GLY A 115 9.36 -4.47 -0.30
CA GLY A 115 10.25 -4.41 0.85
C GLY A 115 10.15 -5.67 1.72
N VAL A 116 8.93 -6.14 2.01
CA VAL A 116 8.70 -7.38 2.76
C VAL A 116 9.24 -8.59 2.01
N PHE A 117 8.96 -8.69 0.70
CA PHE A 117 9.50 -9.78 -0.14
C PHE A 117 11.02 -9.78 -0.19
N ALA A 118 11.66 -8.62 -0.30
CA ALA A 118 13.11 -8.50 -0.28
C ALA A 118 13.70 -9.02 1.03
N ILE A 119 13.07 -8.70 2.18
CA ILE A 119 13.50 -9.21 3.49
C ILE A 119 13.33 -10.73 3.54
N LEU A 120 12.17 -11.27 3.12
CA LEU A 120 11.89 -12.71 3.19
C LEU A 120 12.84 -13.54 2.30
N LEU A 121 13.12 -13.07 1.08
CA LEU A 121 14.00 -13.76 0.14
C LEU A 121 15.47 -13.67 0.57
N PHE A 122 15.91 -12.51 1.05
CA PHE A 122 17.32 -12.25 1.36
C PHE A 122 17.64 -12.26 2.86
N GLN A 123 16.74 -12.74 3.73
CA GLN A 123 16.93 -12.75 5.18
C GLN A 123 18.29 -13.30 5.61
N LYS A 124 18.73 -14.43 5.03
CA LYS A 124 19.98 -15.09 5.40
C LYS A 124 21.22 -14.21 5.13
N LYS A 125 21.17 -13.40 4.08
CA LYS A 125 22.26 -12.48 3.71
C LYS A 125 22.15 -11.16 4.47
N MET A 126 20.93 -10.67 4.65
CA MET A 126 20.64 -9.38 5.27
C MET A 126 20.90 -9.36 6.78
N PHE A 127 20.63 -10.48 7.47
CA PHE A 127 20.84 -10.65 8.90
C PHE A 127 22.18 -11.30 9.26
N ARG A 128 23.04 -11.60 8.28
CA ARG A 128 24.36 -12.21 8.54
C ARG A 128 25.25 -11.30 9.37
N ASP A 129 25.16 -10.00 9.17
CA ASP A 129 25.99 -9.00 9.87
C ASP A 129 25.43 -8.65 11.27
N PHE A 130 24.32 -9.28 11.68
CA PHE A 130 23.72 -9.15 13.02
C PHE A 130 24.12 -10.29 13.98
N THR A 131 24.85 -11.29 13.49
CA THR A 131 25.45 -12.37 14.30
C THR A 131 26.93 -12.08 14.53
#